data_AF-A0A6G2QHR0-F1
#
_entry.id   AF-A0A6G2QHR0-F1
#
_cell.length_a   1.000
_cell.length_b   1.000
_cell.length_c   1.000
_cell.angle_alpha   90.00
_cell.angle_beta   90.00
_cell.angle_gamma   90.00
#
_symmetry.space_group_name_H-M   'P 1'
#
loop_
_entity.id
_entity.type
_entity.pdbx_description
1 polymer ?
#
loop_
_entity_poly.entity_id
_entity_poly.type
_entity_poly.pdbx_seq_one_letter_code
_entity_poly.pdbx_strand_id
1 'polypeptide(L)'
;DLVLTSRRGPDAPGATELADEIRAMGARVDIVACDVSDREQVDALVTSLTADRGLLAVVHAAGVGDNGLVGALSPERVDGVLAPKADAAWWLHEATAGMDLAA
;
A
#
# COMPACT_ATOMS: atom_id res chain seq x y z
N ASP A 1 -1.86 14.51 -7.25
CA ASP A 1 -1.76 13.13 -7.77
C ASP A 1 -1.99 12.15 -6.66
N LEU A 2 -2.57 11.01 -7.01
CA LEU A 2 -2.82 9.92 -6.09
C LEU A 2 -2.37 8.61 -6.73
N VAL A 3 -1.67 7.78 -5.95
CA VAL A 3 -1.39 6.40 -6.34
C VAL A 3 -2.07 5.49 -5.33
N LEU A 4 -3.04 4.73 -5.81
CA LEU A 4 -3.73 3.71 -5.02
C LEU A 4 -3.05 2.37 -5.29
N THR A 5 -2.63 1.70 -4.22
CA THR A 5 -1.97 0.39 -4.34
C THR A 5 -2.74 -0.69 -3.61
N SER A 6 -2.79 -1.87 -4.22
CA SER A 6 -3.20 -3.12 -3.57
C SER A 6 -2.65 -4.30 -4.36
N ARG A 7 -2.64 -5.50 -3.77
CA ARG A 7 -2.21 -6.73 -4.47
C ARG A 7 -2.91 -6.98 -5.81
N ARG A 8 -4.20 -6.63 -5.90
CA ARG A 8 -5.00 -6.79 -7.13
C ARG A 8 -4.86 -5.61 -8.08
N GLY A 9 -4.39 -4.45 -7.60
CA GLY A 9 -4.23 -3.25 -8.42
C GLY A 9 -5.50 -2.93 -9.23
N PRO A 10 -5.37 -2.67 -10.55
CA PRO A 10 -6.50 -2.38 -11.44
C PRO A 10 -7.58 -3.48 -11.50
N ASP A 11 -7.21 -4.73 -11.20
CA ASP A 11 -8.14 -5.87 -11.21
C ASP A 11 -8.94 -5.99 -9.90
N ALA A 12 -8.77 -5.05 -8.96
CA ALA A 12 -9.60 -5.03 -7.75
C ALA A 12 -11.05 -4.65 -8.09
N PRO A 13 -12.05 -5.32 -7.49
CA PRO A 13 -13.45 -4.95 -7.69
C PRO A 13 -13.68 -3.47 -7.32
N GLY A 14 -14.28 -2.69 -8.22
CA GLY A 14 -14.55 -1.26 -8.02
C GLY A 14 -13.36 -0.34 -8.31
N ALA A 15 -12.20 -0.86 -8.73
CA ALA A 15 -11.00 -0.06 -8.96
C ALA A 15 -11.20 0.97 -10.09
N THR A 16 -11.74 0.53 -11.23
CA THR A 16 -11.99 1.41 -12.37
C THR A 16 -12.99 2.49 -12.02
N GLU A 17 -14.10 2.12 -11.39
CA GLU A 17 -15.15 3.05 -10.97
C GLU A 17 -14.62 4.10 -9.99
N LEU A 18 -13.87 3.68 -8.96
CA LEU A 18 -13.24 4.59 -8.01
C LEU A 18 -12.25 5.55 -8.68
N ALA A 19 -11.44 5.05 -9.62
CA ALA A 19 -10.49 5.88 -10.35
C ALA A 19 -11.22 6.95 -11.18
N ASP A 20 -12.32 6.58 -11.83
CA ASP A 20 -13.11 7.49 -12.66
C ASP A 20 -13.83 8.55 -11.81
N GLU A 21 -14.36 8.19 -10.63
CA GLU A 21 -14.92 9.13 -9.67
C GLU A 21 -13.88 10.17 -9.23
N ILE A 22 -12.67 9.73 -8.89
CA ILE A 22 -11.57 10.63 -8.49
C ILE A 22 -11.14 11.55 -9.64
N ARG A 23 -11.08 11.03 -10.87
CA ARG A 23 -10.78 11.84 -12.07
C ARG A 23 -11.87 12.86 -12.36
N ALA A 24 -13.14 12.50 -12.17
CA ALA A 24 -14.27 13.42 -12.33
C ALA A 24 -14.22 14.58 -11.33
N MET A 25 -13.61 14.38 -10.15
CA MET A 25 -13.34 15.44 -9.17
C MET A 25 -12.11 16.32 -9.53
N GLY A 26 -11.42 16.04 -10.63
CA GLY A 26 -10.29 16.84 -11.12
C GLY A 26 -8.91 16.41 -10.63
N ALA A 27 -8.80 15.24 -9.97
CA ALA A 27 -7.53 14.70 -9.51
C ALA A 27 -6.93 13.68 -10.50
N ARG A 28 -5.60 13.61 -10.59
CA ARG A 28 -4.90 12.51 -11.28
C ARG A 28 -4.77 11.32 -10.33
N VAL A 29 -5.19 10.14 -10.78
CA VAL A 29 -5.08 8.89 -10.03
C VAL A 29 -4.59 7.75 -10.90
N ASP A 30 -3.64 6.98 -10.36
CA ASP A 30 -3.17 5.71 -10.91
C ASP A 30 -3.42 4.59 -9.89
N ILE A 31 -3.78 3.42 -10.40
CA ILE A 31 -3.93 2.21 -9.59
C ILE A 31 -2.80 1.25 -9.95
N VAL A 32 -2.02 0.86 -8.96
CA VAL A 32 -0.82 0.04 -9.14
C VAL A 32 -1.00 -1.27 -8.36
N ALA A 33 -0.67 -2.39 -9.01
CA ALA A 33 -0.57 -3.67 -8.33
C ALA A 33 0.77 -3.72 -7.57
N CYS A 34 0.70 -3.84 -6.25
CA CYS A 34 1.88 -3.99 -5.39
C CYS A 34 1.44 -4.66 -4.07
N ASP A 35 2.20 -5.68 -3.66
CA ASP A 35 2.11 -6.24 -2.33
C ASP A 35 3.04 -5.47 -1.40
N VAL A 36 2.47 -4.71 -0.46
CA VAL A 36 3.27 -3.90 0.49
C VAL A 36 3.97 -4.74 1.54
N SER A 37 3.65 -6.03 1.67
CA SER A 37 4.40 -6.97 2.50
C SER A 37 5.69 -7.46 1.83
N ASP A 38 5.84 -7.22 0.53
CA ASP A 38 7.03 -7.54 -0.25
C ASP A 38 7.93 -6.30 -0.35
N ARG A 39 9.12 -6.41 0.25
CA ARG A 39 10.09 -5.32 0.29
C ARG A 39 10.49 -4.84 -1.12
N GLU A 40 10.77 -5.75 -2.05
CA GLU A 40 11.26 -5.37 -3.37
C GLU A 40 10.19 -4.61 -4.15
N GLN A 41 8.92 -5.02 -3.99
CA GLN A 41 7.79 -4.30 -4.59
C GLN A 41 7.60 -2.90 -3.99
N VAL A 42 7.79 -2.74 -2.68
CA VAL A 42 7.73 -1.43 -2.01
C VAL A 42 8.86 -0.53 -2.50
N ASP A 43 10.09 -1.02 -2.52
CA ASP A 43 11.26 -0.26 -2.96
C ASP A 43 11.11 0.20 -4.41
N ALA A 44 10.64 -0.68 -5.30
CA ALA A 44 10.36 -0.36 -6.69
C ALA A 44 9.25 0.69 -6.85
N LEU A 45 8.15 0.56 -6.09
CA LEU A 45 7.06 1.53 -6.12
C LEU A 45 7.55 2.91 -5.67
N VAL A 46 8.18 3.02 -4.51
CA VAL A 46 8.65 4.30 -3.95
C VAL A 46 9.69 4.96 -4.87
N THR A 47 10.60 4.18 -5.44
CA THR A 47 11.59 4.68 -6.41
C THR A 47 10.91 5.30 -7.63
N SER A 48 9.91 4.61 -8.21
CA SER A 48 9.18 5.11 -9.38
C SER A 48 8.44 6.41 -9.10
N LEU A 49 7.81 6.53 -7.93
CA LEU A 49 7.05 7.73 -7.54
C LEU A 49 7.97 8.93 -7.31
N THR A 50 9.14 8.68 -6.72
CA THR A 50 10.13 9.72 -6.43
C THR A 50 10.75 10.27 -7.70
N ALA A 51 11.09 9.41 -8.67
CA ALA A 51 11.69 9.82 -9.93
C ALA A 51 10.75 10.66 -10.82
N ASP A 52 9.46 10.30 -10.85
CA ASP A 52 8.53 10.87 -11.82
C ASP A 52 7.72 12.06 -11.27
N ARG A 53 7.43 12.07 -9.96
CA ARG A 53 6.36 12.92 -9.39
C ARG A 53 6.72 13.65 -8.11
N GLY A 54 7.64 13.08 -7.32
CA GLY A 54 7.94 13.51 -5.96
C GLY A 54 6.89 12.97 -4.96
N LEU A 55 7.31 12.06 -4.08
CA LEU A 55 6.43 11.49 -3.06
C LEU A 55 6.26 12.47 -1.89
N LEU A 56 5.04 12.92 -1.65
CA LEU A 56 4.73 13.90 -0.59
C LEU A 56 4.32 13.25 0.74
N ALA A 57 3.54 12.16 0.68
CA ALA A 57 2.98 11.51 1.86
C ALA A 57 2.60 10.05 1.54
N VAL A 58 2.56 9.22 2.58
CA VAL A 58 2.11 7.82 2.50
C VAL A 58 0.94 7.62 3.46
N VAL A 59 -0.18 7.12 2.94
CA VAL A 59 -1.33 6.68 3.76
C VAL A 59 -1.36 5.16 3.75
N HIS A 60 -0.86 4.54 4.84
CA HIS A 60 -0.82 3.09 4.96
C HIS A 60 -2.17 2.54 5.46
N ALA A 61 -3.06 2.21 4.52
CA ALA A 61 -4.37 1.63 4.79
C ALA A 61 -4.43 0.10 4.56
N ALA A 62 -3.32 -0.54 4.22
CA ALA A 62 -3.30 -1.97 3.95
C ALA A 62 -3.57 -2.80 5.21
N GLY A 63 -4.22 -3.94 5.03
CA GLY A 63 -4.54 -4.85 6.12
C GLY A 63 -5.46 -5.97 5.67
N VAL A 64 -5.33 -7.09 6.36
CA VAL A 64 -6.29 -8.19 6.33
C VAL A 64 -6.66 -8.53 7.77
N GLY A 65 -7.82 -9.16 7.94
CA GLY A 65 -8.26 -9.67 9.24
C GLY A 65 -8.47 -11.17 9.18
N ASP A 66 -8.14 -11.84 10.28
CA ASP A 66 -8.45 -13.25 10.50
C ASP A 66 -8.82 -13.43 11.98
N ASN A 67 -10.12 -13.52 12.25
CA ASN A 67 -10.64 -13.51 13.62
C ASN A 67 -10.47 -14.89 14.29
N GLY A 68 -10.09 -14.90 15.57
CA GLY A 68 -9.96 -16.12 16.35
C GLY A 68 -9.83 -15.86 17.85
N LEU A 69 -10.12 -16.89 18.64
CA LEU A 69 -9.77 -16.89 20.06
C LEU A 69 -8.24 -16.97 20.18
N VAL A 70 -7.66 -16.30 21.18
CA VAL A 70 -6.21 -16.28 21.41
C VAL A 70 -5.60 -17.68 21.48
N GLY A 71 -6.26 -18.62 22.15
CA GLY A 71 -5.79 -20.01 22.27
C GLY A 71 -5.89 -20.84 20.97
N ALA A 72 -6.48 -20.30 19.90
CA ALA A 72 -6.64 -20.96 18.60
C ALA A 72 -5.84 -20.27 17.48
N LEU A 73 -5.00 -19.29 17.82
CA LEU A 73 -4.11 -18.64 16.86
C LEU A 73 -2.89 -19.54 16.61
N SER A 74 -2.52 -19.71 15.34
CA SER A 74 -1.25 -20.30 14.94
C SER A 74 -0.28 -19.20 14.51
N PRO A 75 1.04 -19.46 14.51
CA PRO A 75 2.03 -18.50 13.99
C PRO A 75 1.70 -18.02 12.58
N GLU A 76 1.28 -18.90 11.69
CA GLU A 76 0.97 -18.56 10.29
C GLU A 76 -0.22 -17.61 10.18
N ARG A 77 -1.21 -17.73 11.07
CA ARG A 77 -2.36 -16.81 11.13
C ARG A 77 -1.93 -15.43 11.64
N VAL A 78 -1.02 -15.39 12.61
CA VAL A 78 -0.47 -14.14 13.15
C VAL A 78 0.39 -13.45 12.08
N ASP A 79 1.28 -14.18 11.42
CA ASP A 79 2.12 -13.67 10.34
C ASP A 79 1.27 -13.13 9.19
N GLY A 80 0.21 -13.84 8.80
CA GLY A 80 -0.69 -13.42 7.73
C GLY A 80 -1.40 -12.08 7.98
N VAL A 81 -1.75 -11.74 9.22
CA VAL A 81 -2.39 -10.45 9.56
C VAL A 81 -1.38 -9.34 9.85
N LEU A 82 -0.18 -9.69 10.33
CA LEU A 82 0.88 -8.73 10.61
C LEU A 82 1.63 -8.32 9.35
N ALA A 83 1.84 -9.21 8.38
CA ALA A 83 2.57 -8.91 7.16
C ALA A 83 2.09 -7.63 6.42
N PRO A 84 0.78 -7.43 6.13
CA PRO A 84 0.34 -6.23 5.43
C PRO A 84 0.28 -4.98 6.31
N LYS A 85 0.71 -5.06 7.58
CA LYS A 85 0.72 -3.96 8.54
C LYS A 85 2.10 -3.68 9.12
N ALA A 86 2.65 -4.60 9.90
CA ALA A 86 3.92 -4.44 10.59
C ALA A 86 5.10 -4.48 9.60
N ASP A 87 5.22 -5.55 8.82
CA ASP A 87 6.31 -5.68 7.84
C ASP A 87 6.18 -4.58 6.78
N ALA A 88 4.97 -4.37 6.27
CA ALA A 88 4.70 -3.30 5.31
C ALA A 88 5.05 -1.90 5.82
N ALA A 89 4.70 -1.56 7.06
CA ALA A 89 5.09 -0.28 7.66
C ALA A 89 6.61 -0.15 7.79
N TRP A 90 7.31 -1.25 8.11
CA TRP A 90 8.76 -1.26 8.17
C TRP A 90 9.40 -1.07 6.80
N TRP A 91 8.92 -1.74 5.75
CA TRP A 91 9.42 -1.55 4.39
C TRP A 91 9.16 -0.14 3.88
N LEU A 92 7.97 0.41 4.13
CA LEU A 92 7.66 1.80 3.78
C LEU A 92 8.55 2.78 4.54
N HIS A 93 8.83 2.53 5.82
CA HIS A 93 9.76 3.35 6.61
C HIS A 93 11.16 3.35 5.99
N GLU A 94 11.71 2.18 5.69
CA GLU A 94 13.05 2.05 5.10
C GLU A 94 13.11 2.68 3.70
N ALA A 95 12.12 2.41 2.85
CA ALA A 95 12.07 2.92 1.48
C ALA A 95 11.91 4.44 1.41
N THR A 96 11.29 5.05 2.43
CA THR A 96 11.09 6.51 2.53
C THR A 96 12.09 7.18 3.46
N ALA A 97 13.08 6.45 3.99
CA ALA A 97 14.05 6.99 4.92
C ALA A 97 14.86 8.12 4.28
N GLY A 98 14.90 9.27 4.94
CA GLY A 98 15.61 10.46 4.46
C GLY A 98 14.85 11.28 3.41
N MET A 99 13.62 10.90 3.05
CA MET A 99 12.72 11.75 2.25
C MET A 99 12.05 12.81 3.11
N ASP A 100 11.88 14.01 2.56
CA ASP A 100 11.15 15.11 3.20
C ASP A 100 9.64 14.94 2.95
N LEU A 101 9.03 13.96 3.61
CA LEU A 101 7.58 13.77 3.58
C LEU A 101 6.90 14.87 4.38
N ALA A 102 5.81 15.43 3.84
CA ALA A 102 5.13 16.58 4.43
C ALA A 102 4.18 16.21 5.59
N ALA A 103 3.97 14.92 5.85
CA ALA A 103 3.03 14.39 6.83
C ALA A 103 3.61 13.16 7.54
#